data_AF-A0A0G0R218-F1
#
_entry.id   AF-A0A0G0R218-F1
#
_cell.length_a   1.000
_cell.length_b   1.000
_cell.length_c   1.000
_cell.angle_alpha   90.00
_cell.angle_beta   90.00
_cell.angle_gamma   90.00
#
_symmetry.space_group_name_H-M   'P 1'
#
loop_
_entity.id
_entity.type
_entity.pdbx_description
1 polymer ?
#
loop_
_entity_poly.entity_id
_entity_poly.type
_entity_poly.pdbx_seq_one_letter_code
_entity_poly.pdbx_strand_id
1 'polypeptide(L)'
;MANKNGPPIYLPEFPKNAFKLKRGSILQAKVTITLLDSQIEIPEGTELPLGFNGEQICSQGITWTIEELEEEIRAGIWIVTNEYIILSSRKKILAFIDEIEKRPAILQ
;
A
#
# COMPACT_ATOMS: atom_id res chain seq x y z
N MET A 1 -14.14 -30.26 -16.52
CA MET A 1 -14.42 -29.31 -15.41
C MET A 1 -13.28 -28.31 -15.38
N ALA A 2 -13.51 -27.04 -15.71
CA ALA A 2 -12.46 -26.02 -15.64
C ALA A 2 -12.04 -25.83 -14.18
N ASN A 3 -10.74 -25.88 -13.91
CA ASN A 3 -10.18 -25.63 -12.59
C ASN A 3 -10.55 -24.19 -12.18
N LYS A 4 -11.55 -24.03 -11.29
CA LYS A 4 -12.07 -22.73 -10.86
C LYS A 4 -11.06 -21.90 -10.06
N ASN A 5 -9.89 -22.46 -9.73
CA ASN A 5 -8.93 -21.84 -8.83
C ASN A 5 -7.76 -21.14 -9.54
N GLY A 6 -7.65 -21.25 -10.88
CA GLY A 6 -6.53 -20.69 -11.65
C GLY A 6 -5.15 -21.19 -11.16
N PRO A 7 -4.04 -20.71 -11.74
CA PRO A 7 -2.71 -20.96 -11.18
C PRO A 7 -2.56 -20.28 -9.81
N PRO A 8 -1.73 -20.80 -8.89
CA PRO A 8 -1.46 -20.16 -7.61
C PRO A 8 -1.06 -18.68 -7.78
N ILE A 9 -1.54 -17.81 -6.89
CA ILE A 9 -1.07 -16.43 -6.84
C ILE A 9 0.12 -16.41 -5.89
N TYR A 10 1.30 -16.14 -6.43
CA TYR A 10 2.50 -15.88 -5.63
C TYR A 10 2.58 -14.40 -5.34
N LEU A 11 2.52 -14.04 -4.07
CA LEU A 11 2.71 -12.67 -3.60
C LEU A 11 4.11 -12.55 -3.00
N PRO A 12 4.88 -11.51 -3.36
CA PRO A 12 6.16 -11.26 -2.71
C PRO A 12 5.94 -10.97 -1.22
N GLU A 13 6.86 -11.46 -0.39
CA GLU A 13 6.85 -11.23 1.06
C GLU A 13 7.00 -9.74 1.35
N PHE A 14 6.16 -9.22 2.25
CA PHE A 14 6.24 -7.82 2.66
C PHE A 14 7.54 -7.59 3.45
N PRO A 15 8.29 -6.50 3.19
CA PRO A 15 9.56 -6.26 3.85
C PRO A 15 9.40 -6.14 5.38
N LYS A 16 10.38 -6.68 6.11
CA LYS A 16 10.45 -6.54 7.57
C LYS A 16 10.58 -5.07 7.93
N ASN A 17 9.88 -4.68 9.00
CA ASN A 17 9.80 -3.28 9.41
C ASN A 17 9.53 -3.17 10.92
N ALA A 18 9.85 -2.02 11.48
CA ALA A 18 9.74 -1.70 12.91
C ALA A 18 8.29 -1.53 13.39
N PHE A 19 7.35 -1.27 12.47
CA PHE A 19 5.97 -0.90 12.77
C PHE A 19 4.97 -2.05 12.58
N LYS A 20 5.43 -3.28 12.33
CA LYS A 20 4.60 -4.47 12.07
C LYS A 20 3.61 -4.28 10.90
N LEU A 21 3.98 -3.43 9.93
CA LEU A 21 3.25 -3.25 8.69
C LEU A 21 3.25 -4.54 7.88
N LYS A 22 2.15 -4.76 7.16
CA LYS A 22 1.93 -5.89 6.28
C LYS A 22 1.10 -5.44 5.09
N ARG A 23 1.03 -6.28 4.06
CA ARG A 23 0.08 -6.09 2.94
C ARG A 23 -1.34 -5.97 3.49
N GLY A 24 -2.03 -4.91 3.08
CA GLY A 24 -3.36 -4.54 3.54
C GLY A 24 -3.38 -3.69 4.81
N SER A 25 -2.26 -3.39 5.47
CA SER A 25 -2.21 -2.38 6.55
C SER A 25 -2.73 -1.03 6.05
N ILE A 26 -3.41 -0.27 6.91
CA ILE A 26 -3.93 1.05 6.57
C ILE A 26 -3.11 2.12 7.30
N LEU A 27 -2.62 3.10 6.53
CA LEU A 27 -2.07 4.34 7.05
C LEU A 27 -3.13 5.43 7.02
N GLN A 28 -3.08 6.35 7.97
CA GLN A 28 -3.87 7.57 7.94
C GLN A 28 -2.97 8.80 7.88
N ALA A 29 -3.26 9.72 6.96
CA ALA A 29 -2.54 10.98 6.85
C ALA A 29 -2.82 11.84 8.10
N LYS A 30 -1.77 12.25 8.82
CA LYS A 30 -1.90 13.14 9.98
C LYS A 30 -1.88 14.62 9.60
N VAL A 31 -1.40 14.92 8.40
CA VAL A 31 -1.33 16.26 7.83
C VAL A 31 -1.79 16.18 6.38
N THR A 32 -2.18 17.32 5.80
CA THR A 32 -2.34 17.39 4.35
C THR A 32 -0.96 17.25 3.68
N ILE A 33 -0.83 16.29 2.77
CA ILE A 33 0.41 16.01 2.06
C ILE A 33 0.26 16.49 0.62
N THR A 34 1.15 17.37 0.18
CA THR A 34 1.21 17.84 -1.21
C THR A 34 2.37 17.15 -1.91
N LEU A 35 2.05 16.30 -2.88
CA LEU A 35 3.04 15.67 -3.74
C LEU A 35 3.44 16.65 -4.84
N LEU A 36 4.59 17.31 -4.65
CA LEU A 36 5.05 18.44 -5.46
C LEU A 36 5.08 18.13 -6.96
N ASP A 37 5.45 16.90 -7.35
CA ASP A 37 5.62 16.52 -8.75
C ASP A 37 4.31 16.19 -9.47
N SER A 38 3.19 16.02 -8.74
CA SER A 38 1.92 15.55 -9.32
C SER A 38 0.73 16.49 -9.09
N GLN A 39 0.92 17.60 -8.35
CA GLN A 39 -0.17 18.47 -7.87
C GLN A 39 -1.29 17.70 -7.12
N ILE A 40 -0.96 16.51 -6.58
CA ILE A 40 -1.90 15.73 -5.79
C ILE A 40 -1.80 16.19 -4.35
N GLU A 41 -2.96 16.52 -3.80
CA GLU A 41 -3.13 16.72 -2.37
C GLU A 41 -3.79 15.48 -1.77
N ILE A 42 -3.19 14.98 -0.70
CA ILE A 42 -3.75 13.95 0.15
C ILE A 42 -4.24 14.67 1.41
N PRO A 43 -5.55 14.88 1.58
CA PRO A 43 -6.07 15.57 2.75
C PRO A 43 -5.72 14.83 4.05
N GLU A 44 -5.56 15.59 5.13
CA GLU A 44 -5.51 15.02 6.48
C GLU A 44 -6.70 14.08 6.73
N GLY A 45 -6.44 12.96 7.43
CA GLY A 45 -7.42 11.92 7.71
C GLY A 45 -7.61 10.90 6.59
N THR A 46 -7.01 11.12 5.40
CA THR A 46 -7.08 10.16 4.29
C THR A 46 -6.44 8.84 4.67
N GLU A 47 -7.15 7.74 4.39
CA GLU A 47 -6.69 6.38 4.62
C GLU A 47 -6.12 5.75 3.37
N LEU A 48 -4.91 5.20 3.48
CA LEU A 48 -4.17 4.57 2.40
C LEU A 48 -3.84 3.12 2.74
N PRO A 49 -4.38 2.14 2.00
CA PRO A 49 -4.00 0.75 2.17
C PRO A 49 -2.65 0.46 1.53
N LEU A 50 -1.80 -0.30 2.22
CA LEU A 50 -0.46 -0.64 1.76
C LEU A 50 -0.43 -1.94 0.98
N GLY A 51 0.11 -1.90 -0.23
CA GLY A 51 0.50 -3.05 -1.03
C GLY A 51 2.01 -3.19 -1.13
N PHE A 52 2.47 -4.26 -1.76
CA PHE A 52 3.89 -4.48 -2.08
C PHE A 52 4.04 -5.16 -3.43
N ASN A 53 4.72 -4.51 -4.37
CA ASN A 53 4.87 -5.04 -5.74
C ASN A 53 6.08 -5.98 -5.89
N GLY A 54 6.89 -6.16 -4.83
CA GLY A 54 8.12 -6.97 -4.85
C GLY A 54 9.39 -6.14 -4.74
N GLU A 55 9.29 -4.83 -4.99
CA GLU A 55 10.41 -3.89 -4.93
C GLU A 55 10.09 -2.73 -3.98
N GLN A 56 8.89 -2.15 -4.10
CA GLN A 56 8.44 -0.99 -3.33
C GLN A 56 7.11 -1.26 -2.63
N ILE A 57 6.90 -0.56 -1.52
CA ILE A 57 5.59 -0.45 -0.88
C ILE A 57 4.76 0.52 -1.72
N CYS A 58 3.51 0.19 -1.98
CA CYS A 58 2.67 0.95 -2.91
C CYS A 58 1.31 1.27 -2.28
N SER A 59 0.78 2.45 -2.59
CA SER A 59 -0.62 2.78 -2.35
C SER A 59 -1.11 3.77 -3.39
N GLN A 60 -2.08 3.34 -4.21
CA GLN A 60 -2.82 4.21 -5.11
C GLN A 60 -1.96 5.14 -5.99
N GLY A 61 -0.79 4.66 -6.43
CA GLY A 61 0.13 5.42 -7.29
C GLY A 61 1.22 6.20 -6.55
N ILE A 62 1.31 6.05 -5.23
CA ILE A 62 2.44 6.48 -4.41
C ILE A 62 3.28 5.26 -4.09
N THR A 63 4.60 5.40 -4.11
CA THR A 63 5.52 4.33 -3.75
C THR A 63 6.55 4.80 -2.74
N TRP A 64 7.02 3.85 -1.93
CA TRP A 64 8.07 4.05 -0.94
C TRP A 64 9.01 2.87 -0.93
N THR A 65 10.28 3.12 -0.62
CA THR A 65 11.12 2.12 0.06
C THR A 65 10.59 1.89 1.49
N ILE A 66 10.99 0.79 2.13
CA ILE A 66 10.55 0.58 3.52
C ILE A 66 11.16 1.64 4.45
N GLU A 67 12.41 2.02 4.21
CA GLU A 67 13.13 3.02 5.01
C GLU A 67 12.45 4.40 4.95
N GLU A 68 12.11 4.89 3.75
CA GLU A 68 11.40 6.16 3.58
C GLU A 68 10.06 6.16 4.31
N LEU A 69 9.26 5.09 4.14
CA LEU A 69 7.97 5.00 4.79
C LEU A 69 8.09 5.01 6.32
N GLU A 70 9.09 4.32 6.85
CA GLU A 70 9.35 4.32 8.29
C GLU A 70 9.78 5.70 8.80
N GLU A 71 10.58 6.44 8.05
CA GLU A 71 10.95 7.82 8.38
C GLU A 71 9.73 8.74 8.40
N GLU A 72 8.84 8.64 7.41
CA GLU A 72 7.60 9.42 7.37
C GLU A 72 6.67 9.11 8.55
N ILE A 73 6.58 7.84 8.97
CA ILE A 73 5.84 7.43 10.18
C ILE A 73 6.49 8.04 11.44
N ARG A 74 7.82 8.01 11.56
CA ARG A 74 8.54 8.61 12.70
C ARG A 74 8.40 10.13 12.75
N ALA A 75 8.40 10.78 11.57
CA ALA A 75 8.15 12.21 11.42
C ALA A 75 6.69 12.58 11.74
N GLY A 76 5.80 11.59 11.85
CA GLY A 76 4.39 11.79 12.16
C GLY A 76 3.57 12.25 10.97
N ILE A 77 4.04 12.03 9.73
CA ILE A 77 3.26 12.28 8.52
C ILE A 77 2.13 11.25 8.41
N TRP A 78 2.46 9.99 8.70
CA TRP A 78 1.52 8.87 8.71
C TRP A 78 1.29 8.32 10.10
N ILE A 79 0.04 7.94 10.37
CA ILE A 79 -0.35 7.15 11.52
C ILE A 79 -0.59 5.72 11.05
N VAL A 80 0.06 4.75 11.70
CA VAL A 80 -0.24 3.34 11.51
C VAL A 80 -1.53 3.03 12.28
N THR A 81 -2.59 2.71 11.55
CA THR A 81 -3.87 2.34 12.17
C THR A 81 -3.83 0.88 12.65
N ASN A 82 -4.80 0.51 13.49
CA ASN A 82 -5.02 -0.89 13.84
C ASN A 82 -5.85 -1.65 12.78
N GLU A 83 -6.25 -0.96 11.71
CA GLU A 83 -7.10 -1.50 10.67
C GLU A 83 -6.28 -2.16 9.56
N TYR A 84 -6.88 -3.16 8.92
CA TYR A 84 -6.27 -3.82 7.77
C TYR A 84 -7.31 -4.46 6.86
N ILE A 85 -6.98 -4.51 5.57
CA ILE A 85 -7.80 -5.18 4.56
C ILE A 85 -7.58 -6.69 4.63
N ILE A 86 -8.68 -7.44 4.76
CA ILE A 86 -8.68 -8.90 4.76
C ILE A 86 -8.69 -9.43 3.31
N LEU A 87 -7.54 -9.93 2.87
CA LEU A 87 -7.35 -10.56 1.55
C LEU A 87 -7.67 -12.06 1.59
N SER A 88 -8.93 -12.42 1.85
CA SER A 88 -9.36 -13.81 2.09
C SER A 88 -9.77 -14.62 0.85
N SER A 89 -9.78 -14.03 -0.34
CA SER A 89 -10.16 -14.74 -1.56
C SER A 89 -9.35 -14.32 -2.77
N ARG A 90 -9.21 -15.22 -3.74
CA ARG A 90 -8.53 -14.96 -5.02
C ARG A 90 -9.03 -13.67 -5.68
N LYS A 91 -10.35 -13.48 -5.72
CA LYS A 91 -10.97 -12.29 -6.33
C LYS A 91 -10.54 -11.01 -5.61
N LYS A 92 -10.55 -11.01 -4.28
CA LYS A 92 -10.11 -9.85 -3.47
C LYS A 92 -8.62 -9.56 -3.63
N ILE A 93 -7.80 -10.61 -3.64
CA ILE A 93 -6.36 -10.48 -3.85
C ILE A 93 -6.06 -9.85 -5.22
N LEU A 94 -6.67 -10.35 -6.29
CA LEU A 94 -6.43 -9.82 -7.63
C LEU A 94 -6.90 -8.36 -7.77
N ALA A 95 -8.09 -8.04 -7.24
CA ALA A 95 -8.57 -6.66 -7.23
C ALA A 95 -7.63 -5.73 -6.46
N PHE A 96 -7.14 -6.17 -5.30
CA PHE A 96 -6.19 -5.40 -4.50
C PHE A 96 -4.87 -5.15 -5.24
N ILE A 97 -4.31 -6.17 -5.88
CA ILE A 97 -3.08 -6.02 -6.67
C ILE A 97 -3.29 -4.98 -7.78
N ASP A 98 -4.38 -5.09 -8.53
CA ASP A 98 -4.62 -4.23 -9.69
C ASP A 98 -4.90 -2.78 -9.27
N GLU A 99 -5.60 -2.54 -8.15
CA GLU A 99 -5.96 -1.21 -7.67
C GLU A 99 -4.85 -0.51 -6.86
N ILE A 100 -4.07 -1.27 -6.08
CA ILE A 100 -3.12 -0.72 -5.09
C ILE A 100 -1.67 -0.91 -5.51
N GLU A 101 -1.30 -2.07 -6.06
CA GLU A 101 0.12 -2.46 -6.27
C GLU A 101 0.62 -2.25 -7.69
N LYS A 102 -0.25 -2.41 -8.67
CA LYS A 102 0.09 -2.26 -10.10
C LYS A 102 -0.36 -0.93 -10.68
N ARG A 103 -1.08 -0.11 -9.91
CA ARG A 103 -1.47 1.21 -10.40
C ARG A 103 -0.16 1.96 -10.67
N PRO A 104 0.09 2.40 -11.92
CA PRO A 104 1.33 3.09 -12.23
C PRO A 104 1.49 4.24 -11.26
N ALA A 105 2.72 4.44 -10.78
CA ALA A 105 3.02 5.60 -9.97
C ALA A 105 2.49 6.83 -10.72
N ILE A 106 1.81 7.73 -10.02
CA ILE A 106 1.36 8.99 -10.66
C ILE A 106 2.58 9.86 -11.04
N LEU A 107 3.77 9.42 -10.59
CA LEU A 107 5.09 9.92 -10.91
C LEU A 107 5.62 9.21 -12.17
N GLN A 108 5.40 9.81 -13.34
CA GLN A 108 6.30 9.71 -14.50
C GLN A 108 6.48 11.08 -15.14
#